data_AF-A0A1R1X9C0-F1
#
_entry.id   AF-A0A1R1X9C0-F1
#
_cell.length_a   1.000
_cell.length_b   1.000
_cell.length_c   1.000
_cell.angle_alpha   90.00
_cell.angle_beta   90.00
_cell.angle_gamma   90.00
#
_symmetry.space_group_name_H-M   'P 1'
#
loop_
_entity.id
_entity.type
_entity.pdbx_description
1 polymer ?
#
loop_
_entity_poly.entity_id
_entity_poly.type
_entity_poly.pdbx_seq_one_letter_code
_entity_poly.pdbx_strand_id
1 'polypeptide(L)'
;MPAALVISISTLTAPIITRKSNFILRHTLPLATFLATTSYFFPKTCSNAVNKLNSASPEFNSFSQNVILLKNQSQNSLNDINSKIIDQISNFKSKFN
;
A
#
# COMPACT_ATOMS: atom_id res chain seq x y z
N MET A 1 -14.25 17.09 -24.16
CA MET A 1 -15.30 17.23 -23.13
C MET A 1 -15.85 15.93 -22.50
N PRO A 2 -15.65 14.68 -23.01
CA PRO A 2 -16.27 13.50 -22.38
C PRO A 2 -15.61 13.06 -21.06
N ALA A 3 -14.30 13.28 -20.89
CA ALA A 3 -13.55 12.85 -19.70
C ALA A 3 -14.03 13.48 -18.38
N ALA A 4 -14.25 14.80 -18.35
CA ALA A 4 -14.68 15.50 -17.14
C ALA A 4 -16.05 15.01 -16.67
N LEU A 5 -16.99 14.82 -17.60
CA LEU A 5 -18.33 14.32 -17.31
C LEU A 5 -18.30 12.90 -16.71
N VAL A 6 -17.45 12.01 -17.24
CA VAL A 6 -17.29 10.64 -16.71
C VAL A 6 -16.69 10.64 -15.31
N ILE A 7 -15.69 11.49 -15.05
CA ILE A 7 -15.10 11.64 -13.72
C ILE A 7 -16.17 12.13 -12.73
N SER A 8 -16.94 13.16 -13.08
CA SER A 8 -18.01 13.70 -12.24
C SER A 8 -19.06 12.64 -11.89
N ILE A 9 -19.57 11.92 -12.88
CA ILE A 9 -20.58 10.86 -12.68
C ILE A 9 -20.03 9.74 -11.78
N SER A 10 -18.80 9.31 -12.03
CA SER A 10 -18.16 8.24 -11.24
C SER A 10 -17.95 8.66 -9.77
N THR A 11 -17.56 9.91 -9.53
CA THR A 11 -17.44 10.43 -8.16
C THR A 11 -18.77 10.64 -7.45
N LEU A 12 -19.83 10.96 -8.18
CA LEU A 12 -21.16 11.17 -7.60
C LEU A 12 -21.85 9.84 -7.25
N THR A 13 -21.54 8.76 -7.98
CA THR A 13 -22.11 7.42 -7.76
C THR A 13 -21.47 6.68 -6.59
N ALA A 14 -20.18 6.88 -6.30
CA ALA A 14 -19.48 6.20 -5.21
C ALA A 14 -20.05 6.44 -3.79
N PRO A 15 -20.45 7.67 -3.39
CA PRO A 15 -21.14 7.91 -2.11
C PRO A 15 -22.53 7.26 -2.04
N ILE A 16 -23.22 7.16 -3.18
CA ILE A 16 -24.56 6.55 -3.27
C ILE A 16 -24.45 5.05 -3.02
N ILE A 17 -23.46 4.40 -3.63
CA ILE A 17 -23.19 2.96 -3.48
C ILE A 17 -22.75 2.62 -2.04
N THR A 18 -21.90 3.46 -1.44
CA THR A 18 -21.40 3.25 -0.06
C THR A 18 -22.30 3.83 1.02
N ARG A 19 -23.52 4.26 0.67
CA ARG A 19 -24.43 4.88 1.63
C ARG A 19 -24.73 3.94 2.82
N LYS A 20 -24.74 2.62 2.65
CA LYS A 20 -24.97 1.67 3.77
C LYS A 20 -23.68 1.15 4.43
N SER A 21 -22.51 1.63 4.00
CA SER A 21 -21.21 1.17 4.49
C SER A 21 -20.69 1.99 5.67
N ASN A 22 -19.66 1.47 6.34
CA ASN A 22 -18.97 2.13 7.44
C ASN A 22 -18.42 3.52 7.04
N PHE A 23 -18.28 4.41 8.02
CA PHE A 23 -17.85 5.80 7.85
C PHE A 23 -16.59 5.94 6.98
N ILE A 24 -15.60 5.08 7.22
CA ILE A 24 -14.36 5.07 6.45
C ILE A 24 -14.65 4.87 4.96
N LEU A 25 -15.47 3.87 4.60
CA LEU A 25 -15.75 3.53 3.20
C LEU A 25 -16.55 4.63 2.48
N ARG A 26 -17.45 5.32 3.18
CA ARG A 26 -18.18 6.48 2.64
C ARG A 26 -17.27 7.64 2.26
N HIS A 27 -16.18 7.85 2.99
CA HIS A 27 -15.27 8.96 2.76
C HIS A 27 -14.10 8.59 1.85
N THR A 28 -13.62 7.34 1.88
CA THR A 28 -12.48 6.90 1.08
C THR A 28 -12.87 6.48 -0.33
N LEU A 29 -14.05 5.88 -0.53
CA LEU A 29 -14.42 5.36 -1.85
C LEU A 29 -14.60 6.46 -2.91
N PRO A 30 -15.27 7.59 -2.64
CA PRO A 30 -15.42 8.67 -3.62
C PRO A 30 -14.09 9.27 -4.06
N LEU A 31 -13.16 9.40 -3.10
CA LEU A 31 -11.80 9.88 -3.38
C LEU A 31 -11.02 8.87 -4.25
N ALA A 32 -11.12 7.58 -3.94
CA ALA A 32 -10.47 6.54 -4.72
C ALA A 32 -11.02 6.44 -6.16
N THR A 33 -12.34 6.57 -6.33
CA THR A 33 -12.97 6.57 -7.66
C THR A 33 -12.60 7.82 -8.47
N PHE A 34 -12.51 8.98 -7.82
CA PHE A 34 -12.01 10.20 -8.46
C PHE A 34 -10.59 10.01 -8.99
N LEU A 35 -9.69 9.49 -8.16
CA LEU A 35 -8.30 9.27 -8.54
C LEU A 35 -8.17 8.24 -9.66
N ALA A 36 -8.91 7.13 -9.58
CA ALA A 36 -8.87 6.06 -10.59
C ALA A 36 -9.43 6.52 -11.95
N THR A 37 -10.51 7.29 -11.96
CA THR A 37 -11.07 7.81 -13.22
C THR A 37 -10.21 8.94 -13.79
N THR A 38 -9.66 9.80 -12.94
CA THR A 38 -8.74 10.86 -13.37
C THR A 38 -7.44 10.28 -13.93
N SER A 39 -6.90 9.20 -13.35
CA SER A 39 -5.70 8.54 -13.89
C SER A 39 -5.95 7.85 -15.23
N TYR A 40 -7.15 7.31 -15.45
CA TYR A 40 -7.55 6.71 -16.72
C TYR A 40 -7.70 7.75 -17.83
N PHE A 41 -8.36 8.88 -17.57
CA PHE A 41 -8.62 9.91 -18.58
C PHE A 41 -7.48 10.94 -18.75
N PHE A 42 -6.70 11.18 -17.70
CA PHE A 42 -5.59 12.14 -17.69
C PHE A 42 -4.28 11.53 -17.16
N PRO A 43 -3.77 10.46 -17.80
CA PRO A 43 -2.61 9.72 -17.32
C PRO A 43 -1.35 10.58 -17.25
N LYS A 44 -1.16 11.52 -18.20
CA LYS A 44 -0.01 12.45 -18.21
C LYS A 44 -0.04 13.44 -17.04
N THR A 45 -1.22 13.94 -16.67
CA THR A 45 -1.38 14.85 -15.54
C THR A 45 -1.14 14.13 -14.22
N CYS A 46 -1.69 12.91 -14.07
CA CYS A 46 -1.43 12.08 -12.90
C CYS A 46 0.05 11.67 -12.80
N SER A 47 0.68 11.28 -13.91
CA SER A 47 2.11 10.96 -13.93
C SER A 47 2.96 12.17 -13.54
N ASN A 48 2.64 13.36 -14.05
CA ASN A 48 3.35 14.59 -13.66
C ASN A 48 3.12 14.96 -12.19
N ALA A 49 1.90 14.77 -11.67
CA ALA A 49 1.60 14.99 -10.26
C ALA A 49 2.35 14.00 -9.36
N VAL A 50 2.39 12.71 -9.73
CA VAL A 50 3.14 11.66 -9.01
C VAL A 50 4.64 11.94 -9.06
N ASN A 51 5.17 12.33 -10.23
CA ASN A 51 6.58 12.70 -10.36
C ASN A 51 6.89 13.92 -9.49
N LYS A 52 6.03 14.95 -9.48
CA LYS A 52 6.19 16.10 -8.59
C LYS A 52 6.06 15.72 -7.12
N LEU A 53 5.18 14.79 -6.75
CA LEU A 53 5.05 14.28 -5.39
C LEU A 53 6.32 13.53 -4.95
N ASN A 54 6.84 12.67 -5.83
CA ASN A 54 8.08 11.95 -5.61
C ASN A 54 9.28 12.89 -5.50
N SER A 55 9.31 13.97 -6.31
CA SER A 55 10.32 15.01 -6.23
C SER A 55 10.15 15.95 -5.04
N ALA A 56 8.91 16.14 -4.55
CA ALA A 56 8.60 17.00 -3.41
C ALA A 56 8.81 16.31 -2.05
N SER A 57 8.82 14.98 -2.01
CA SER A 57 9.08 14.23 -0.78
C SER A 57 10.08 13.08 -0.97
N PRO A 58 11.33 13.41 -1.36
CA PRO A 58 12.43 12.43 -1.40
C PRO A 58 12.66 11.78 -0.03
N GLU A 59 12.35 12.50 1.06
CA GLU A 59 12.38 12.00 2.43
C GLU A 59 11.32 10.91 2.67
N PHE A 60 10.10 11.07 2.16
CA PHE A 60 9.06 10.03 2.27
C PHE A 60 9.43 8.79 1.47
N ASN A 61 9.99 8.95 0.26
CA ASN A 61 10.45 7.83 -0.54
C ASN A 61 11.61 7.08 0.16
N SER A 62 12.56 7.81 0.73
CA SER A 62 13.68 7.25 1.50
C SER A 62 13.19 6.53 2.77
N PHE A 63 12.24 7.14 3.48
CA PHE A 63 11.59 6.53 4.64
C PHE A 63 10.87 5.23 4.27
N SER A 64 10.09 5.22 3.19
CA SER A 64 9.39 4.03 2.71
C SER A 64 10.35 2.89 2.37
N GLN A 65 11.47 3.19 1.68
CA GLN A 65 12.51 2.21 1.37
C GLN A 65 13.18 1.67 2.63
N ASN A 66 13.47 2.52 3.60
CA ASN A 66 14.04 2.10 4.90
C ASN A 66 13.09 1.18 5.67
N VAL A 67 11.79 1.46 5.67
CA VAL A 67 10.78 0.58 6.30
C VAL A 67 10.74 -0.79 5.63
N ILE A 68 10.83 -0.85 4.30
CA ILE A 68 10.88 -2.12 3.55
C ILE A 68 12.17 -2.90 3.89
N LEU A 69 13.32 -2.22 3.94
CA LEU A 69 14.59 -2.83 4.34
C LEU A 69 14.54 -3.40 5.75
N LEU A 70 14.07 -2.61 6.72
CA LEU A 70 13.90 -3.03 8.12
C LEU A 70 12.98 -4.24 8.25
N LYS A 71 11.87 -4.26 7.50
CA LYS A 71 10.96 -5.41 7.46
C LYS A 71 11.68 -6.67 6.97
N ASN A 72 12.43 -6.57 5.88
CA ASN A 72 13.16 -7.72 5.33
C ASN A 72 14.26 -8.21 6.27
N GLN A 73 15.01 -7.29 6.91
CA GLN A 73 16.03 -7.62 7.91
C GLN A 73 15.42 -8.32 9.14
N SER A 74 14.27 -7.84 9.61
CA SER A 74 13.53 -8.46 10.71
C SER A 74 13.06 -9.87 10.35
N GLN A 75 12.53 -10.07 9.14
CA GLN A 75 12.12 -11.39 8.66
C GLN A 75 13.29 -12.37 8.59
N ASN A 76 14.44 -11.93 8.08
CA ASN A 76 15.65 -12.76 8.04
C ASN A 76 16.12 -13.12 9.46
N SER A 77 16.10 -12.16 10.38
CA SER A 77 16.46 -12.40 11.79
C SER A 77 15.53 -13.42 12.45
N LEU A 78 14.22 -13.35 12.17
CA LEU A 78 13.26 -14.34 12.66
C LEU A 78 13.53 -15.75 12.11
N ASN A 79 13.87 -15.85 10.83
CA ASN A 79 14.22 -17.14 10.21
C ASN A 79 15.50 -17.72 10.83
N ASP A 80 16.53 -16.89 11.07
CA ASP A 80 17.78 -17.31 11.71
C ASP A 80 17.55 -17.78 13.16
N ILE A 81 16.72 -17.07 13.92
CA ILE A 81 16.33 -17.47 15.28
C ILE A 81 15.60 -18.82 15.24
N ASN A 82 14.64 -19.00 14.34
CA ASN A 82 13.93 -20.26 14.19
C ASN A 82 14.88 -21.42 13.84
N SER A 83 15.83 -21.21 12.92
CA SER A 83 16.82 -22.23 12.59
C SER A 83 17.65 -22.61 13.81
N LYS A 84 18.15 -21.63 14.57
CA LYS A 84 18.94 -21.88 15.78
C LYS A 84 18.15 -22.62 16.86
N ILE A 85 16.87 -22.31 17.04
CA ILE A 85 15.99 -23.02 17.98
C ILE A 85 15.83 -24.47 17.54
N ILE A 86 15.56 -24.72 16.26
CA ILE A 86 15.43 -26.08 15.72
C ILE A 86 16.72 -26.88 15.92
N ASP A 87 17.88 -26.27 15.66
CA ASP A 87 19.18 -26.90 15.85
C ASP A 87 19.43 -27.23 17.33
N GLN A 88 19.09 -26.32 18.24
CA GLN A 88 19.21 -26.57 19.68
C GLN A 88 18.27 -27.68 20.17
N ILE A 89 17.02 -27.70 19.71
CA ILE A 89 16.06 -28.76 20.04
C ILE A 89 16.56 -30.11 19.51
N SER A 90 17.08 -30.15 18.28
CA SER A 90 17.62 -31.36 17.67
C SER A 90 18.84 -31.89 18.44
N ASN A 91 19.77 -31.00 18.80
CA ASN A 91 20.93 -31.35 19.62
C ASN A 91 20.57 -31.77 21.05
N PHE A 92 19.50 -31.23 21.62
CA PHE A 92 19.02 -31.66 22.93
C PHE A 92 18.43 -33.06 22.82
N LYS A 93 17.56 -33.31 21.83
CA LYS A 93 16.95 -34.63 21.60
C LYS A 93 17.98 -35.73 21.39
N SER A 94 19.07 -35.44 20.65
CA SER A 94 20.14 -36.42 20.41
C SER A 94 20.97 -36.76 21.65
N LYS A 95 20.83 -36.02 22.77
CA LYS A 95 21.50 -36.35 24.04
C LYS A 95 20.69 -37.30 24.93
N PHE A 96 19.41 -37.53 24.61
CA PHE A 96 18.51 -38.41 25.37
C PHE A 96 18.16 -39.71 24.64
N ASN A 97 18.61 -39.87 23.39
CA ASN A 97 18.64 -41.14 22.66
C ASN A 97 20.08 -41.66 22.63
#